data_AF-A0A5P9JUK3-F1
#
_entry.id   AF-A0A5P9JUK3-F1
#
_cell.length_a   1.000
_cell.length_b   1.000
_cell.length_c   1.000
_cell.angle_alpha   90.00
_cell.angle_beta   90.00
_cell.angle_gamma   90.00
#
_symmetry.space_group_name_H-M   'P 1'
#
loop_
_entity.id
_entity.type
_entity.pdbx_description
1 polymer ?
#
loop_
_entity_poly.entity_id
_entity_poly.type
_entity_poly.pdbx_seq_one_letter_code
_entity_poly.pdbx_strand_id
1 'polypeptide(L)'
;MADLDVREPPAGPRTIPSRPPSPDLESLYQSLLTTLADIDFDYQCERDRLDRAMTDPARRKQARNRLEARHRERRMPYLHQLILLQDRLQRQ
;
A
#
# COMPACT_ATOMS: atom_id res chain seq x y z
N MET A 1 -13.38 -28.30 56.78
CA MET A 1 -14.27 -27.35 56.09
C MET A 1 -13.37 -26.31 55.43
N ALA A 2 -13.28 -26.37 54.09
CA ALA A 2 -12.57 -25.53 53.10
C ALA A 2 -11.06 -25.26 53.34
N ASP A 3 -10.11 -25.90 52.65
CA ASP A 3 -9.78 -25.78 51.21
C ASP A 3 -9.78 -24.33 50.71
N LEU A 4 -8.59 -23.73 50.62
CA LEU A 4 -8.27 -22.69 49.65
C LEU A 4 -6.89 -22.99 49.07
N ASP A 5 -6.91 -23.98 48.17
CA ASP A 5 -5.95 -24.18 47.10
C ASP A 5 -5.71 -22.83 46.40
N VAL A 6 -4.53 -22.24 46.62
CA VAL A 6 -4.07 -21.06 45.88
C VAL A 6 -3.71 -21.54 44.48
N ARG A 7 -4.74 -21.58 43.63
CA ARG A 7 -4.62 -21.91 42.23
C ARG A 7 -3.92 -20.74 41.52
N GLU A 8 -2.62 -20.91 41.26
CA GLU A 8 -1.86 -20.09 40.31
C GLU A 8 -2.67 -19.89 39.02
N PRO A 9 -2.79 -18.65 38.50
CA PRO A 9 -3.49 -18.42 37.25
C PRO A 9 -2.75 -19.15 36.12
N PRO A 10 -3.44 -19.88 35.23
CA PRO A 10 -2.79 -20.49 34.09
C PRO A 10 -2.16 -19.38 33.25
N ALA A 11 -0.85 -19.48 33.04
CA ALA A 11 -0.09 -18.64 32.14
C ALA A 11 -0.91 -18.40 30.87
N GLY A 12 -1.30 -17.14 30.65
CA GLY A 12 -2.07 -16.73 29.48
C GLY A 12 -1.38 -17.21 28.19
N PRO A 13 -2.13 -17.30 27.08
CA PRO A 13 -1.57 -17.72 25.80
C PRO A 13 -0.32 -16.87 25.55
N ARG A 14 0.82 -17.55 25.55
CA ARG A 14 2.11 -16.95 25.17
C ARG A 14 1.84 -16.27 23.85
N THR A 15 1.79 -14.95 23.87
CA THR A 15 1.87 -14.16 22.65
C THR A 15 3.22 -14.56 22.11
N ILE A 16 3.21 -15.45 21.13
CA ILE A 16 4.38 -15.73 20.31
C ILE A 16 4.84 -14.33 19.91
N PRO A 17 6.07 -13.90 20.27
CA PRO A 17 6.55 -12.64 19.77
C PRO A 17 6.55 -12.79 18.25
N SER A 18 5.53 -12.20 17.61
CA SER A 18 5.57 -11.91 16.19
C SER A 18 6.84 -11.11 16.02
N ARG A 19 7.83 -11.74 15.40
CA ARG A 19 9.14 -11.15 15.20
C ARG A 19 8.87 -9.80 14.54
N PRO A 20 9.34 -8.68 15.13
CA PRO A 20 9.10 -7.38 14.51
C PRO A 20 9.66 -7.44 13.09
N PRO A 21 8.88 -7.05 12.08
CA PRO A 21 9.34 -7.05 10.71
C PRO A 21 10.67 -6.31 10.65
N SER A 22 11.64 -6.85 9.92
CA SER A 22 12.95 -6.22 9.81
C SER A 22 12.78 -4.76 9.35
N PRO A 23 13.35 -3.76 10.06
CA PRO A 23 13.08 -2.33 9.83
C PRO A 23 13.36 -1.88 8.39
N ASP A 24 14.22 -2.60 7.68
CA ASP A 24 14.53 -2.37 6.27
C ASP A 24 13.36 -2.68 5.33
N LEU A 25 12.56 -3.72 5.63
CA LEU A 25 11.41 -4.11 4.80
C LEU A 25 10.21 -3.19 5.02
N GLU A 26 9.98 -2.76 6.25
CA GLU A 26 8.94 -1.77 6.56
C GLU A 26 9.25 -0.42 5.92
N SER A 27 10.51 0.02 6.00
CA SER A 27 10.96 1.26 5.34
C SER A 27 10.81 1.18 3.82
N LEU A 28 11.15 0.03 3.21
CA LEU A 28 10.95 -0.20 1.78
C LEU A 28 9.46 -0.19 1.41
N TYR A 29 8.60 -0.78 2.24
CA TYR A 29 7.15 -0.79 2.04
C TYR A 29 6.58 0.63 2.03
N GLN A 30 6.97 1.46 3.00
CA GLN A 30 6.57 2.85 3.05
C GLN A 30 7.06 3.63 1.83
N SER A 31 8.33 3.43 1.42
CA SER A 31 8.87 4.08 0.21
C SER A 31 8.07 3.73 -1.06
N LEU A 32 7.62 2.49 -1.21
CA LEU A 32 6.78 2.07 -2.35
C LEU A 32 5.40 2.72 -2.29
N LEU A 33 4.79 2.81 -1.11
CA LEU A 33 3.51 3.52 -0.94
C LEU A 33 3.63 5.00 -1.25
N THR A 34 4.69 5.68 -0.79
CA THR A 34 4.95 7.09 -1.13
C THR A 34 5.10 7.26 -2.62
N THR A 35 5.89 6.42 -3.29
CA THR A 35 6.09 6.49 -4.74
C THR A 35 4.77 6.32 -5.50
N LEU A 36 3.90 5.40 -5.06
CA LEU A 36 2.57 5.23 -5.65
C LEU A 36 1.67 6.44 -5.43
N ALA A 37 1.68 7.02 -4.24
CA ALA A 37 0.91 8.22 -3.93
C ALA A 37 1.34 9.40 -4.81
N ASP A 38 2.64 9.58 -5.03
CA ASP A 38 3.17 10.61 -5.92
C ASP A 38 2.71 10.39 -7.38
N ILE A 39 2.75 9.15 -7.87
CA ILE A 39 2.28 8.80 -9.23
C ILE A 39 0.77 9.04 -9.39
N ASP A 40 -0.02 8.70 -8.36
CA ASP A 40 -1.47 8.92 -8.34
C ASP A 40 -1.80 10.41 -8.32
N PHE A 41 -1.06 11.20 -7.53
CA PHE A 41 -1.21 12.64 -7.44
C PHE A 41 -0.86 13.34 -8.76
N ASP A 42 0.30 13.01 -9.35
CA ASP A 42 0.73 13.52 -10.67
C ASP A 42 -0.35 13.31 -11.72
N TYR A 43 -0.91 12.10 -11.78
CA TYR A 43 -1.99 11.75 -12.71
C TYR A 43 -3.23 12.62 -12.48
N GLN A 44 -3.61 12.84 -11.22
CA GLN A 44 -4.77 13.65 -10.87
C GLN A 44 -4.58 15.11 -11.28
N CYS A 45 -3.39 15.68 -11.04
CA CYS A 45 -3.03 17.02 -11.49
C CYS A 45 -3.03 17.15 -13.02
N GLU A 46 -2.43 16.20 -13.75
CA GLU A 46 -2.43 16.23 -15.22
C GLU A 46 -3.84 16.10 -15.79
N ARG A 47 -4.68 15.25 -15.20
CA ARG A 47 -6.07 15.07 -15.61
C ARG A 47 -6.87 16.36 -15.45
N ASP A 48 -6.77 16.99 -14.28
CA ASP A 48 -7.46 18.24 -13.98
C ASP A 48 -6.96 19.38 -14.89
N ARG A 49 -5.67 19.38 -15.26
CA ARG A 49 -5.11 20.31 -16.24
C ARG A 49 -5.69 20.09 -17.63
N LEU A 50 -5.81 18.85 -18.10
CA LEU A 50 -6.42 18.53 -19.39
C LEU A 50 -7.89 18.99 -19.45
N ASP A 51 -8.61 18.87 -18.34
CA ASP A 51 -10.01 19.30 -18.27
C ASP A 51 -10.20 20.80 -18.41
N ARG A 52 -9.29 21.58 -17.84
CA ARG A 52 -9.31 23.04 -17.90
C ARG A 52 -8.78 23.56 -19.24
N ALA A 53 -7.77 22.90 -19.81
CA ALA A 53 -7.07 23.38 -21.01
C ALA A 53 -7.76 23.01 -22.32
N MET A 54 -8.57 21.94 -22.36
CA MET A 54 -9.14 21.43 -23.60
C MET A 54 -10.66 21.65 -23.68
N THR A 55 -11.07 22.48 -24.63
CA THR A 55 -12.48 22.76 -24.95
C THR A 55 -13.12 21.70 -25.84
N ASP A 56 -12.35 21.04 -26.71
CA ASP A 56 -12.85 19.96 -27.57
C ASP A 56 -13.03 18.66 -26.74
N PRO A 57 -14.28 18.17 -26.57
CA PRO A 57 -14.56 17.00 -25.76
C PRO A 57 -13.98 15.71 -26.35
N ALA A 58 -13.89 15.56 -27.67
CA ALA A 58 -13.36 14.36 -28.31
C ALA A 58 -11.84 14.27 -28.14
N ARG A 59 -11.12 15.38 -28.37
CA ARG A 59 -9.67 15.47 -28.13
C ARG A 59 -9.33 15.31 -26.65
N ARG A 60 -10.12 15.91 -25.76
CA ARG A 60 -9.96 15.75 -24.30
C ARG A 60 -10.13 14.29 -23.87
N LYS A 61 -11.13 13.58 -24.40
CA LYS A 61 -11.32 12.15 -24.13
C LYS A 61 -10.11 11.32 -24.61
N GLN A 62 -9.62 11.59 -25.81
CA GLN A 62 -8.44 10.89 -26.34
C GLN A 62 -7.19 11.16 -25.49
N ALA A 63 -6.97 12.40 -25.06
CA ALA A 63 -5.85 12.77 -24.20
C ALA A 63 -5.94 12.08 -22.83
N ARG A 64 -7.14 12.03 -22.23
CA ARG A 64 -7.39 11.31 -20.97
C ARG A 64 -7.11 9.82 -21.08
N ASN A 65 -7.55 9.17 -22.16
CA ASN A 65 -7.29 7.74 -22.35
C ASN A 65 -5.79 7.43 -22.41
N ARG A 66 -5.01 8.27 -23.10
CA ARG A 66 -3.54 8.14 -23.15
C ARG A 66 -2.90 8.37 -21.79
N LEU A 67 -3.37 9.39 -21.07
CA LEU A 67 -2.91 9.69 -19.72
C LEU A 67 -3.18 8.52 -18.76
N GLU A 68 -4.38 7.94 -18.81
CA GLU A 68 -4.77 6.79 -18.00
C GLU A 68 -3.93 5.54 -18.31
N ALA A 69 -3.66 5.27 -19.60
CA ALA A 69 -2.79 4.18 -20.00
C ALA A 69 -1.38 4.35 -19.44
N ARG A 70 -0.77 5.52 -19.63
CA ARG A 70 0.56 5.84 -19.09
C ARG A 70 0.60 5.76 -17.57
N HIS A 71 -0.44 6.24 -16.90
CA HIS A 71 -0.54 6.15 -15.44
C HIS A 71 -0.55 4.69 -14.96
N ARG A 72 -1.37 3.83 -15.59
CA ARG A 72 -1.40 2.39 -15.27
C ARG A 72 -0.06 1.71 -15.51
N GLU A 73 0.59 1.99 -16.64
CA GLU A 73 1.91 1.45 -16.97
C GLU A 73 2.96 1.86 -15.93
N ARG A 74 2.97 3.13 -15.50
CA ARG A 74 3.86 3.62 -14.44
C ARG A 74 3.57 2.96 -13.09
N ARG A 75 2.30 2.70 -12.77
CA ARG A 75 1.86 2.18 -11.46
C ARG A 75 2.13 0.68 -11.29
N MET A 76 1.99 -0.10 -12.36
CA MET A 76 2.10 -1.57 -12.37
C MET A 76 3.34 -2.15 -11.68
N PRO A 77 4.59 -1.73 -12.00
CA PRO A 77 5.78 -2.33 -11.41
C PRO A 77 5.80 -2.18 -9.88
N TYR A 78 5.36 -1.03 -9.36
CA TYR A 78 5.33 -0.77 -7.92
C TYR A 78 4.24 -1.55 -7.21
N LEU A 79 3.08 -1.74 -7.85
CA LEU A 79 2.02 -2.62 -7.32
C LEU A 79 2.50 -4.08 -7.23
N HIS A 80 3.20 -4.59 -8.25
CA HIS A 80 3.79 -5.92 -8.20
C HIS A 80 4.83 -6.04 -7.09
N GLN A 81 5.70 -5.04 -6.93
CA GLN A 81 6.68 -5.02 -5.84
C GLN A 81 6.01 -5.02 -4.47
N LEU A 82 4.89 -4.29 -4.31
CA LEU A 82 4.10 -4.25 -3.08
C LEU A 82 3.51 -5.60 -2.72
N ILE A 83 2.94 -6.32 -3.69
CA ILE A 83 2.38 -7.67 -3.47
C ILE A 83 3.50 -8.62 -2.99
N LEU A 84 4.63 -8.64 -3.69
CA LEU A 84 5.77 -9.48 -3.32
C LEU A 84 6.35 -9.14 -1.95
N LEU A 85 6.38 -7.85 -1.61
CA LEU A 85 6.89 -7.38 -0.32
C LEU A 85 5.93 -7.71 0.82
N GLN A 86 4.63 -7.56 0.60
CA GLN A 86 3.59 -7.92 1.56
C GLN A 86 3.60 -9.42 1.87
N ASP A 87 3.74 -10.27 0.84
CA ASP A 87 3.89 -11.72 1.00
C ASP A 87 5.10 -12.08 1.88
N ARG A 88 6.22 -11.35 1.73
CA ARG A 88 7.42 -11.57 2.53
C ARG A 88 7.23 -11.13 3.98
N LEU A 89 6.60 -9.98 4.20
CA LEU A 89 6.28 -9.47 5.54
C LEU A 89 5.34 -10.43 6.30
N GLN A 90 4.39 -11.07 5.60
CA GLN A 90 3.45 -12.01 6.20
C GLN A 90 4.04 -13.39 6.52
N ARG A 91 5.17 -13.76 5.88
CA ARG A 91 5.86 -15.05 6.10
C ARG A 91 6.94 -14.98 7.19
N GLN A 92 7.20 -13.81 7.76
CA GLN A 92 8.07 -13.63 8.93
C GLN A 92 7.31 -13.92 10.23
#